data_AF-A0A1G9VVY4-F1
#
_entry.id   AF-A0A1G9VVY4-F1
#
_cell.length_a   1.000
_cell.length_b   1.000
_cell.length_c   1.000
_cell.angle_alpha   90.00
_cell.angle_beta   90.00
_cell.angle_gamma   90.00
#
_symmetry.space_group_name_H-M   'P 1'
#
loop_
_entity.id
_entity.type
_entity.pdbx_description
1 polymer ?
#
loop_
_entity_poly.entity_id
_entity_poly.type
_entity_poly.pdbx_seq_one_letter_code
_entity_poly.pdbx_strand_id
1 'polypeptide(L)' 'MTDPSVFDYEDGYVQVPDGPGLGVTVDEDALAAASREPDWHNPVWRRADGSVTEW' A
#
# COMPACT_ATOMS: atom_id res chain seq x y z
N MET A 1 -10.68 1.46 -3.94
CA MET A 1 -11.13 2.81 -3.59
C MET A 1 -12.18 3.21 -4.59
N THR A 2 -13.28 3.83 -4.16
CA THR A 2 -14.40 4.11 -5.06
C THR A 2 -14.20 5.37 -5.92
N ASP A 3 -13.29 6.26 -5.52
CA ASP A 3 -12.92 7.46 -6.29
C ASP A 3 -11.38 7.64 -6.30
N PRO A 4 -10.69 7.30 -7.40
CA PRO A 4 -9.24 7.48 -7.53
C PRO A 4 -8.76 8.93 -7.62
N SER A 5 -9.62 9.88 -8.00
CA SER A 5 -9.22 11.28 -8.26
C SER A 5 -8.75 12.03 -7.00
N VAL A 6 -9.13 11.53 -5.81
CA VAL A 6 -8.68 12.04 -4.51
C VAL A 6 -7.14 12.05 -4.36
N PHE A 7 -6.43 11.21 -5.13
CA PHE A 7 -4.97 11.16 -5.15
C PHE A 7 -4.37 11.56 -6.50
N ASP A 8 -5.07 12.37 -7.31
CA ASP A 8 -4.48 12.93 -8.51
C ASP A 8 -3.26 13.80 -8.17
N TYR A 9 -2.23 13.67 -8.99
CA TYR A 9 -0.97 14.37 -8.80
C TYR A 9 -0.91 15.61 -9.70
N GLU A 10 -0.56 16.74 -9.10
CA GLU A 10 -0.30 18.00 -9.78
C GLU A 10 1.11 18.47 -9.40
N ASP A 11 1.97 18.67 -10.40
CA ASP A 11 3.37 19.09 -10.24
C ASP A 11 4.20 18.22 -9.27
N GLY A 12 3.86 16.93 -9.16
CA GLY A 12 4.54 15.98 -8.27
C GLY A 12 4.04 16.00 -6.82
N TYR A 13 2.97 16.75 -6.55
CA TYR A 13 2.32 16.84 -5.25
C TYR A 13 0.91 16.25 -5.33
N VAL A 14 0.46 15.72 -4.19
CA VAL A 14 -0.93 15.32 -4.01
C VAL A 14 -1.61 16.33 -3.12
N GLN A 15 -2.83 16.73 -3.47
CA GLN A 15 -3.62 17.64 -2.65
C GLN A 15 -4.13 16.91 -1.40
N VAL A 16 -4.30 17.64 -0.31
CA VAL A 16 -4.90 17.08 0.90
C VAL A 16 -6.41 16.92 0.66
N PRO A 17 -7.00 15.73 0.89
CA PRO A 17 -8.42 15.53 0.73
C PRO A 17 -9.26 16.43 1.66
N ASP A 18 -10.28 17.10 1.12
CA ASP A 18 -11.18 17.99 1.88
C ASP A 18 -12.35 17.28 2.59
N GLY A 19 -12.46 15.96 2.41
CA GLY A 19 -13.51 15.13 3.02
C GLY A 19 -13.29 14.86 4.52
N PRO A 20 -14.32 14.40 5.23
CA PRO A 20 -14.19 14.05 6.65
C PRO A 20 -13.20 12.89 6.87
N GLY A 21 -12.47 12.94 7.99
CA GLY A 21 -11.51 11.91 8.34
C GLY A 21 -10.32 11.87 7.38
N LEU A 22 -10.06 10.71 6.77
CA LEU A 22 -9.00 10.54 5.77
C LEU A 22 -9.42 11.02 4.36
N GLY A 23 -10.69 11.40 4.17
CA GLY A 23 -11.21 11.87 2.88
C GLY A 23 -11.24 10.81 1.78
N VAL A 24 -11.18 9.52 2.12
CA VAL A 24 -11.22 8.39 1.17
C VAL A 24 -12.36 7.44 1.50
N THR A 25 -12.86 6.73 0.48
CA THR A 25 -13.83 5.64 0.64
C THR A 25 -13.27 4.35 0.05
N VAL A 26 -13.21 3.32 0.89
CA VAL A 26 -12.70 2.00 0.51
C VAL A 26 -13.71 1.32 -0.42
N ASP A 27 -13.20 0.64 -1.44
CA ASP A 27 -14.00 -0.28 -2.24
C ASP A 27 -13.90 -1.65 -1.59
N GLU A 28 -14.92 -2.03 -0.84
CA GLU A 28 -14.95 -3.25 -0.03
C GLU A 28 -15.03 -4.52 -0.91
N ASP A 29 -15.67 -4.45 -2.07
CA ASP A 29 -15.77 -5.58 -3.00
C ASP A 29 -14.39 -5.87 -3.62
N ALA A 30 -13.69 -4.81 -4.05
CA ALA A 30 -12.32 -4.92 -4.53
C ALA A 30 -11.36 -5.40 -3.41
N LEU A 31 -11.54 -4.90 -2.19
CA LEU A 31 -10.76 -5.33 -1.03
C LEU A 31 -10.97 -6.82 -0.74
N ALA A 32 -12.22 -7.29 -0.69
CA ALA A 32 -12.53 -8.70 -0.41
C ALA A 32 -11.99 -9.64 -1.49
N ALA A 33 -12.00 -9.22 -2.76
CA ALA A 33 -11.42 -9.97 -3.86
C ALA A 33 -9.89 -10.07 -3.76
N ALA A 34 -9.22 -9.00 -3.31
CA ALA A 34 -7.76 -8.91 -3.20
C ALA A 34 -7.18 -9.47 -1.89
N SER A 35 -7.98 -9.53 -0.81
CA SER A 35 -7.55 -9.94 0.54
C SER A 35 -7.07 -11.40 0.67
N ARG A 36 -7.01 -12.15 -0.43
CA ARG A 36 -6.41 -13.49 -0.47
C ARG A 36 -4.91 -13.35 -0.76
N GLU A 37 -4.16 -12.80 0.19
CA GLU A 37 -2.70 -12.75 0.11
C GLU A 37 -2.04 -13.93 0.85
N PRO A 38 -0.84 -14.36 0.42
CA PRO A 38 -0.01 -15.28 1.19
C PRO A 38 0.52 -14.60 2.47
N ASP A 39 0.88 -15.40 3.47
CA ASP A 39 1.51 -14.93 4.71
C ASP A 39 2.88 -14.32 4.38
N TRP A 40 2.87 -13.01 4.10
CA TRP A 40 4.03 -12.29 3.59
C TRP A 40 5.01 -12.00 4.72
N HIS A 41 6.27 -12.29 4.45
CA HIS A 41 7.40 -12.00 5.34
C HIS A 41 8.50 -11.30 4.55
N ASN A 42 9.23 -10.41 5.22
CA ASN A 42 10.42 -9.80 4.63
C ASN A 42 11.38 -10.89 4.14
N PRO A 43 11.94 -10.76 2.93
CA PRO A 43 12.96 -11.70 2.46
C PRO A 43 14.20 -11.61 3.35
N VAL A 44 14.67 -12.75 3.85
CA VAL A 44 15.89 -12.83 4.68
C VAL A 44 17.11 -13.01 3.77
N TRP A 45 18.03 -12.05 3.82
CA TRP A 45 19.27 -12.12 3.04
C TRP A 45 20.34 -12.84 3.86
N ARG A 46 20.99 -13.82 3.24
CA ARG A 46 22.07 -14.61 3.85
C ARG A 46 23.33 -14.51 3.01
N ARG A 47 24.47 -14.35 3.66
CA ARG A 47 25.79 -14.41 3.03
C ARG A 47 26.19 -15.86 2.76
N ALA A 48 27.25 -16.07 1.97
CA ALA A 48 27.76 -17.40 1.62
C ALA A 48 28.17 -18.24 2.85
N ASP A 49 28.46 -17.61 3.98
CA ASP A 49 28.76 -18.24 5.27
C ASP A 49 27.51 -18.56 6.12
N GLY A 50 26.30 -18.27 5.60
CA GLY A 50 25.03 -18.50 6.26
C GLY A 50 24.58 -17.40 7.24
N SER A 51 25.42 -16.37 7.48
CA SER A 51 25.07 -15.24 8.34
C SER A 51 23.96 -14.37 7.72
N VAL A 52 23.05 -13.86 8.55
CA VAL A 52 22.00 -12.91 8.13
C VAL A 52 22.62 -11.53 7.89
N THR A 53 22.15 -10.83 6.86
CA THR A 53 22.48 -9.43 6.59
C THR A 53 21.24 -8.55 6.63
N GLU A 54 21.42 -7.24 6.81
CA GLU A 54 20.32 -6.28 6.74
C GLU A 54 19.74 -6.21 5.33
N TRP A 55 18.46 -5.81 5.28
CA TRP A 55 17.72 -5.57 4.06
C TRP A 55 17.94 -4.14 3.56
#